data_AF-A0A176XG79-F1
#
_entry.id   AF-A0A176XG79-F1
#
_cell.length_a   1.000
_cell.length_b   1.000
_cell.length_c   1.000
_cell.angle_alpha   90.00
_cell.angle_beta   90.00
_cell.angle_gamma   90.00
#
_symmetry.space_group_name_H-M   'P 1'
#
loop_
_entity.id
_entity.type
_entity.pdbx_description
1 polymer ?
#
loop_
_entity_poly.entity_id
_entity_poly.type
_entity_poly.pdbx_seq_one_letter_code
_entity_poly.pdbx_strand_id
1 'polypeptide(L)'
;MDASHKDKRELILNTSLDIIESDGMKALTQPRIAKIAGLRQSHLTYYFPRKADLYVALLEASHARAAERNGGTEPTLGAMLSSLFFAPERMRFFLSIVLEVDEESDLKRAVAAHAAGLCREVAARLGMPPDDARVGAFIDELRGAGIRFLLGHGVSEPPAAVIPDVARRHGLDPLAFD
;
A
#
# COMPACT_ATOMS: atom_id res chain seq x y z
N MET A 1 -7.78 13.48 22.13
CA MET A 1 -8.70 12.72 21.25
C MET A 1 -8.94 11.38 21.90
N ASP A 2 -10.21 11.04 22.08
CA ASP A 2 -10.70 9.96 22.95
C ASP A 2 -10.47 8.56 22.35
N ALA A 3 -10.20 7.55 23.17
CA ALA A 3 -9.86 6.19 22.71
C ALA A 3 -10.94 5.60 21.78
N SER A 4 -12.22 5.82 22.13
CA SER A 4 -13.38 5.39 21.33
C SER A 4 -13.41 5.95 19.90
N HIS A 5 -12.77 7.10 19.66
CA HIS A 5 -12.71 7.72 18.33
C HIS A 5 -11.67 7.03 17.43
N LYS A 6 -10.50 6.67 17.98
CA LYS A 6 -9.50 5.88 17.26
C LYS A 6 -10.04 4.49 16.92
N ASP A 7 -10.70 3.84 17.88
CA ASP A 7 -11.28 2.51 17.70
C ASP A 7 -12.28 2.46 16.54
N LYS A 8 -13.11 3.50 16.39
CA LYS A 8 -14.09 3.59 15.28
C LYS A 8 -13.43 3.82 13.93
N ARG A 9 -12.39 4.66 13.87
CA ARG A 9 -11.63 4.88 12.64
C ARG A 9 -10.95 3.58 12.19
N GLU A 10 -10.30 2.88 13.11
CA GLU A 10 -9.67 1.58 12.84
C GLU A 10 -10.70 0.51 12.46
N LEU A 11 -11.85 0.46 13.12
CA LEU A 11 -12.96 -0.43 12.75
C LEU A 11 -13.42 -0.21 11.31
N ILE A 12 -13.55 1.05 10.87
CA ILE A 12 -13.91 1.37 9.48
C ILE A 12 -12.83 0.87 8.52
N LEU A 13 -11.54 1.05 8.85
CA LEU A 13 -10.43 0.62 8.01
C LEU A 13 -10.33 -0.90 7.92
N ASN A 14 -10.39 -1.61 9.05
CA ASN A 14 -10.35 -3.06 9.09
C ASN A 14 -11.53 -3.68 8.34
N THR A 15 -12.75 -3.18 8.57
CA THR A 15 -13.95 -3.61 7.84
C THR A 15 -13.81 -3.39 6.34
N SER A 16 -13.24 -2.26 5.94
CA SER A 16 -13.02 -1.93 4.53
C SER A 16 -12.00 -2.87 3.88
N LEU A 17 -10.88 -3.16 4.57
CA LEU A 17 -9.87 -4.11 4.09
C LEU A 17 -10.45 -5.51 3.96
N ASP A 18 -11.29 -5.95 4.91
CA ASP A 18 -11.96 -7.25 4.83
C ASP A 18 -12.89 -7.34 3.61
N ILE A 19 -13.68 -6.30 3.32
CA ILE A 19 -14.52 -6.22 2.10
C ILE A 19 -13.66 -6.29 0.84
N ILE A 20 -12.53 -5.59 0.80
CA ILE A 20 -11.63 -5.59 -0.35
C ILE A 20 -11.05 -6.99 -0.58
N GLU A 21 -10.64 -7.67 0.49
CA GLU A 21 -10.07 -9.03 0.40
C GLU A 21 -11.12 -10.07 0.01
N SER A 22 -12.37 -9.98 0.52
CA SER A 22 -13.42 -10.96 0.23
C SER A 22 -14.14 -10.73 -1.09
N ASP A 23 -14.47 -9.48 -1.39
CA ASP A 23 -15.42 -9.12 -2.45
C ASP A 23 -14.81 -8.20 -3.53
N GLY A 24 -13.55 -7.80 -3.35
CA GLY A 24 -12.84 -6.89 -4.24
C GLY A 24 -13.22 -5.41 -4.06
N MET A 25 -12.43 -4.53 -4.67
CA MET A 25 -12.59 -3.07 -4.53
C MET A 25 -13.99 -2.56 -4.91
N LYS A 26 -14.63 -3.16 -5.93
CA LYS A 26 -15.96 -2.71 -6.39
C LYS A 26 -17.05 -2.83 -5.32
N ALA A 27 -16.85 -3.70 -4.32
CA ALA A 27 -17.78 -3.85 -3.20
C ALA A 27 -17.60 -2.77 -2.11
N LEU A 28 -16.49 -2.02 -2.15
CA LEU A 28 -16.16 -1.00 -1.15
C LEU A 28 -17.03 0.25 -1.32
N THR A 29 -18.19 0.25 -0.67
CA THR A 29 -19.14 1.36 -0.67
C THR A 29 -19.42 1.82 0.77
N GLN A 30 -19.63 3.13 0.97
CA GLN A 30 -19.93 3.66 2.31
C GLN A 30 -21.13 2.98 2.99
N PRO A 31 -22.26 2.71 2.29
CA PRO A 31 -23.39 2.02 2.91
C PRO A 31 -23.04 0.59 3.34
N ARG A 32 -22.24 -0.15 2.54
CA ARG A 32 -21.82 -1.51 2.87
C ARG A 32 -20.88 -1.52 4.07
N ILE A 33 -19.88 -0.64 4.08
CA ILE A 33 -18.93 -0.51 5.20
C ILE A 33 -19.69 -0.16 6.48
N ALA A 34 -20.58 0.83 6.44
CA ALA A 34 -21.39 1.23 7.60
C ALA A 34 -22.23 0.06 8.13
N LYS A 35 -22.89 -0.69 7.23
CA LYS A 35 -23.69 -1.86 7.59
C LYS A 35 -22.87 -2.96 8.25
N ILE A 36 -21.71 -3.31 7.69
CA ILE A 36 -20.86 -4.40 8.21
C ILE A 36 -20.20 -3.98 9.54
N ALA A 37 -19.74 -2.74 9.65
CA ALA A 37 -19.15 -2.21 10.87
C ALA A 37 -20.17 -1.93 11.99
N GLY A 38 -21.48 -2.07 11.71
CA GLY A 38 -22.54 -1.72 12.67
C GLY A 38 -22.60 -0.22 12.98
N LEU A 39 -22.14 0.63 12.06
CA LEU A 39 -22.06 2.08 12.22
C LEU A 39 -23.14 2.80 11.42
N ARG A 40 -23.54 3.99 11.89
CA ARG A 40 -24.34 4.91 11.06
C ARG A 40 -23.47 5.47 9.94
N GLN A 41 -24.03 5.65 8.74
CA GLN A 41 -23.32 6.18 7.58
C GLN A 41 -22.66 7.55 7.85
N SER A 42 -23.27 8.40 8.69
CA SER A 42 -22.68 9.69 9.10
C SER A 42 -21.32 9.58 9.80
N HIS A 43 -21.00 8.44 10.42
CA HIS A 43 -19.67 8.21 10.98
C HIS A 43 -18.63 8.14 9.87
N LEU A 44 -18.91 7.45 8.77
CA LEU A 44 -17.97 7.36 7.66
C LEU A 44 -17.68 8.74 7.06
N THR A 45 -18.71 9.56 6.87
CA THR A 45 -18.53 10.93 6.34
C THR A 45 -17.78 11.84 7.32
N TYR A 46 -17.89 11.58 8.63
CA TYR A 46 -17.15 12.32 9.65
C TYR A 46 -15.66 11.94 9.71
N TYR A 47 -15.34 10.64 9.65
CA TYR A 47 -13.96 10.15 9.68
C TYR A 47 -13.23 10.28 8.35
N PHE A 48 -13.96 10.11 7.25
CA PHE A 48 -13.43 10.12 5.88
C PHE A 48 -14.36 10.98 5.00
N PRO A 49 -14.29 12.31 5.14
CA PRO A 49 -15.17 13.22 4.42
C PRO A 49 -14.95 13.15 2.90
N ARG A 50 -13.73 12.83 2.46
CA ARG A 50 -13.42 12.62 1.05
C ARG A 50 -13.04 11.18 0.78
N LYS A 51 -13.41 10.69 -0.41
CA LYS A 51 -13.00 9.37 -0.90
C LYS A 51 -11.48 9.19 -0.86
N ALA A 52 -10.73 10.24 -1.23
CA ALA A 52 -9.27 10.24 -1.17
C ALA A 52 -8.72 9.96 0.24
N ASP A 53 -9.36 10.51 1.28
CA ASP A 53 -8.93 10.32 2.68
C ASP A 53 -9.06 8.85 3.11
N LEU A 54 -10.16 8.19 2.70
CA LEU A 54 -10.36 6.77 2.97
C LEU A 54 -9.31 5.93 2.24
N TYR A 55 -9.06 6.21 0.96
CA TYR A 55 -8.16 5.40 0.14
C TYR A 55 -6.71 5.47 0.61
N VAL A 56 -6.23 6.67 0.96
CA VAL A 56 -4.88 6.83 1.56
C VAL A 56 -4.80 6.10 2.90
N ALA A 57 -5.80 6.26 3.76
CA ALA A 57 -5.81 5.58 5.05
C ALA A 57 -5.87 4.05 4.90
N LEU A 58 -6.52 3.53 3.84
CA LEU A 58 -6.55 2.10 3.54
C LEU A 58 -5.21 1.60 3.00
N LEU A 59 -4.50 2.38 2.18
CA LEU A 59 -3.13 2.06 1.77
C LEU A 59 -2.23 1.91 3.00
N GLU A 60 -2.23 2.91 3.89
CA GLU A 60 -1.45 2.90 5.13
C GLU A 60 -1.84 1.73 6.05
N ALA A 61 -3.14 1.51 6.28
CA ALA A 61 -3.63 0.42 7.12
C ALA A 61 -3.29 -0.96 6.54
N SER A 62 -3.30 -1.11 5.21
CA SER A 62 -2.90 -2.36 4.55
C SER A 62 -1.43 -2.69 4.79
N HIS A 63 -0.57 -1.67 4.93
CA HIS A 63 0.85 -1.85 5.27
C HIS A 63 1.01 -2.27 6.74
N ALA A 64 0.33 -1.58 7.66
CA ALA A 64 0.38 -1.87 9.09
C ALA A 64 -0.10 -3.30 9.41
N ARG A 65 -1.24 -3.71 8.83
CA ARG A 65 -1.81 -5.05 9.01
C ARG A 65 -0.88 -6.16 8.51
N ALA A 66 -0.07 -5.88 7.49
CA ALA A 66 0.95 -6.82 7.02
C ALA A 66 2.13 -6.92 7.99
N ALA A 67 2.56 -5.82 8.62
CA ALA A 67 3.61 -5.81 9.63
C ALA A 67 3.20 -6.55 10.91
N GLU A 68 1.95 -6.36 11.37
CA GLU A 68 1.41 -7.05 12.56
C GLU A 68 1.37 -8.57 12.38
N ARG A 69 0.98 -9.05 11.18
CA ARG A 69 0.99 -10.49 10.84
C ARG A 69 2.39 -11.12 10.94
N ASN A 70 3.44 -10.31 10.85
CA ASN A 70 4.84 -10.77 10.93
C ASN A 70 5.43 -10.69 12.35
N GLY A 71 4.63 -10.47 13.40
CA GLY A 71 5.05 -10.63 14.79
C GLY A 71 5.70 -9.41 15.46
N GLY A 72 5.55 -8.21 14.90
CA GLY A 72 5.86 -6.95 15.59
C GLY A 72 7.33 -6.52 15.62
N THR A 73 8.26 -7.31 15.07
CA THR A 73 9.60 -6.84 14.72
C THR A 73 9.51 -5.90 13.52
N GLU A 74 10.27 -4.80 13.52
CA GLU A 74 10.34 -3.93 12.35
C GLU A 74 10.83 -4.77 11.15
N PRO A 75 10.05 -4.85 10.06
CA PRO A 75 10.44 -5.66 8.92
C PRO A 75 11.68 -5.06 8.25
N THR A 76 12.53 -5.93 7.71
CA THR A 76 13.65 -5.51 6.87
C THR A 76 13.11 -4.75 5.65
N LEU A 77 13.95 -3.90 5.05
CA LEU A 77 13.54 -3.15 3.87
C LEU A 77 13.08 -4.09 2.74
N GLY A 78 13.79 -5.21 2.55
CA GLY A 78 13.39 -6.25 1.61
C GLY A 78 12.03 -6.86 1.95
N ALA A 79 11.79 -7.26 3.20
CA ALA A 79 10.51 -7.83 3.62
C ALA A 79 9.34 -6.85 3.42
N MET A 80 9.55 -5.56 3.73
CA MET A 80 8.57 -4.51 3.48
C MET A 80 8.25 -4.39 1.99
N LEU A 81 9.27 -4.29 1.12
CA LEU A 81 9.08 -4.15 -0.33
C LEU A 81 8.49 -5.42 -0.96
N SER A 82 8.92 -6.60 -0.51
CA SER A 82 8.34 -7.90 -0.90
C SER A 82 6.85 -7.92 -0.58
N SER A 83 6.51 -7.47 0.62
CA SER A 83 5.13 -7.33 1.04
C SER A 83 4.39 -6.42 0.04
N LEU A 84 4.80 -5.16 -0.07
CA LEU A 84 4.12 -4.14 -0.88
C LEU A 84 3.90 -4.55 -2.34
N PHE A 85 4.91 -5.09 -3.01
CA PHE A 85 4.88 -5.27 -4.47
C PHE A 85 4.54 -6.68 -4.93
N PHE A 86 4.72 -7.70 -4.09
CA PHE A 86 4.60 -9.10 -4.53
C PHE A 86 3.47 -9.89 -3.88
N ALA A 87 2.67 -9.28 -2.98
CA ALA A 87 1.37 -9.87 -2.63
C ALA A 87 0.31 -9.54 -3.68
N PRO A 88 -0.37 -10.56 -4.23
CA PRO A 88 -1.42 -10.35 -5.23
C PRO A 88 -2.53 -9.42 -4.74
N GLU A 89 -2.93 -9.50 -3.48
CA GLU A 89 -4.00 -8.71 -2.88
C GLU A 89 -3.63 -7.22 -2.85
N ARG A 90 -2.39 -6.92 -2.47
CA ARG A 90 -1.87 -5.54 -2.41
C ARG A 90 -1.68 -4.94 -3.80
N MET A 91 -1.15 -5.71 -4.74
CA MET A 91 -1.03 -5.26 -6.12
C MET A 91 -2.40 -5.00 -6.76
N ARG A 92 -3.38 -5.89 -6.54
CA ARG A 92 -4.76 -5.67 -6.99
C ARG A 92 -5.39 -4.44 -6.35
N PHE A 93 -5.15 -4.23 -5.05
CA PHE A 93 -5.64 -3.04 -4.35
C PHE A 93 -5.07 -1.78 -4.99
N PHE A 94 -3.75 -1.66 -5.13
CA PHE A 94 -3.08 -0.54 -5.79
C PHE A 94 -3.63 -0.28 -7.21
N LEU A 95 -3.72 -1.30 -8.05
CA LEU A 95 -4.26 -1.16 -9.42
C LEU A 95 -5.72 -0.69 -9.42
N SER A 96 -6.52 -1.13 -8.44
CA SER A 96 -7.91 -0.68 -8.32
C SER A 96 -8.00 0.80 -7.95
N ILE A 97 -7.04 1.33 -7.18
CA ILE A 97 -6.95 2.77 -6.93
C ILE A 97 -6.57 3.51 -8.21
N VAL A 98 -5.57 3.02 -8.95
CA VAL A 98 -5.12 3.63 -10.22
C VAL A 98 -6.27 3.73 -11.23
N LEU A 99 -7.12 2.71 -11.32
CA LEU A 99 -8.28 2.70 -12.20
C LEU A 99 -9.40 3.68 -11.78
N GLU A 100 -9.42 4.08 -10.51
CA GLU A 100 -10.41 5.01 -9.96
C GLU A 100 -9.94 6.48 -10.02
N VAL A 101 -8.64 6.70 -10.21
CA VAL A 101 -8.06 8.05 -10.30
C VAL A 101 -8.45 8.69 -11.62
N ASP A 102 -9.14 9.84 -11.55
CA ASP A 102 -9.27 10.77 -12.68
C ASP A 102 -8.21 11.90 -12.63
N GLU A 103 -7.99 12.58 -13.75
CA GLU A 103 -6.92 13.56 -13.95
C GLU A 103 -6.95 14.77 -12.98
N GLU A 104 -8.13 15.16 -12.48
CA GLU A 104 -8.31 16.37 -11.66
C GLU A 104 -8.62 16.06 -10.19
N SER A 105 -8.83 14.79 -9.86
CA SER A 105 -9.26 14.33 -8.55
C SER A 105 -8.26 14.60 -7.44
N ASP A 106 -8.79 14.92 -6.25
CA ASP A 106 -8.05 14.88 -4.99
C ASP A 106 -7.34 13.53 -4.77
N LEU A 107 -7.94 12.44 -5.27
CA LEU A 107 -7.39 11.09 -5.17
C LEU A 107 -6.06 10.98 -5.93
N LYS A 108 -5.95 11.55 -7.14
CA LYS A 108 -4.69 11.58 -7.90
C LYS A 108 -3.57 12.21 -7.09
N ARG A 109 -3.81 13.40 -6.55
CA ARG A 109 -2.82 14.16 -5.76
C ARG A 109 -2.41 13.37 -4.51
N ALA A 110 -3.38 12.77 -3.83
CA ALA A 110 -3.15 12.01 -2.61
C ALA A 110 -2.32 10.74 -2.88
N VAL A 111 -2.63 10.00 -3.94
CA VAL A 111 -1.89 8.79 -4.35
C VAL A 111 -0.48 9.14 -4.83
N ALA A 112 -0.32 10.21 -5.60
CA ALA A 112 1.00 10.69 -6.03
C ALA A 112 1.88 11.10 -4.84
N ALA A 113 1.30 11.81 -3.87
CA ALA A 113 2.00 12.18 -2.64
C ALA A 113 2.40 10.95 -1.81
N HIS A 114 1.52 9.95 -1.71
CA HIS A 114 1.80 8.69 -1.04
C HIS A 114 2.93 7.91 -1.72
N ALA A 115 2.89 7.79 -3.06
CA ALA A 115 3.94 7.13 -3.84
C ALA A 115 5.31 7.83 -3.68
N ALA A 116 5.34 9.16 -3.71
CA ALA A 116 6.56 9.93 -3.47
C ALA A 116 7.05 9.78 -2.01
N GLY A 117 6.12 9.66 -1.05
CA GLY A 117 6.42 9.36 0.35
C GLY A 117 7.17 8.05 0.51
N LEU A 118 6.71 6.98 -0.16
CA LEU A 118 7.39 5.69 -0.17
C LEU A 118 8.82 5.80 -0.72
N CYS A 119 9.03 6.49 -1.84
CA CYS A 119 10.38 6.68 -2.40
C CYS A 119 11.31 7.40 -1.42
N ARG A 120 10.81 8.44 -0.71
CA ARG A 120 11.61 9.14 0.30
C ARG A 120 11.92 8.27 1.52
N GLU A 121 10.97 7.45 1.97
CA GLU A 121 11.19 6.50 3.07
C GLU A 121 12.27 5.47 2.71
N VAL A 122 12.21 4.92 1.50
CA VAL A 122 13.22 3.97 1.01
C VAL A 122 14.58 4.67 0.86
N ALA A 123 14.63 5.86 0.28
CA ALA A 123 15.87 6.64 0.16
C ALA A 123 16.50 6.91 1.54
N ALA A 124 15.69 7.27 2.54
CA ALA A 124 16.17 7.50 3.90
C ALA A 124 16.78 6.23 4.52
N ARG A 125 16.13 5.07 4.38
CA ARG A 125 16.68 3.78 4.86
C ARG A 125 17.97 3.37 4.15
N LEU A 126 18.16 3.80 2.90
CA LEU A 126 19.38 3.56 2.12
C LEU A 126 20.46 4.63 2.33
N GLY A 127 20.23 5.66 3.16
CA GLY A 127 21.17 6.77 3.36
C GLY A 127 21.34 7.67 2.12
N MET A 128 20.33 7.73 1.26
CA MET A 128 20.34 8.47 0.00
C MET A 128 19.61 9.81 0.13
N PRO A 129 19.86 10.78 -0.78
CA PRO A 129 19.10 12.01 -0.84
C PRO A 129 17.60 11.75 -1.01
N PRO A 130 16.72 12.59 -0.42
CA PRO A 130 15.31 12.54 -0.73
C PRO A 130 15.12 12.76 -2.24
N ASP A 131 14.21 12.00 -2.84
CA ASP A 131 13.89 12.06 -4.27
C ASP A 131 15.07 11.68 -5.21
N ASP A 132 16.05 10.89 -4.75
CA ASP A 132 17.10 10.31 -5.60
C ASP A 132 16.48 9.47 -6.74
N ALA A 133 16.82 9.81 -7.99
CA ALA A 133 16.22 9.22 -9.18
C ALA A 133 16.43 7.69 -9.28
N ARG A 134 17.52 7.15 -8.70
CA ARG A 134 17.77 5.71 -8.68
C ARG A 134 16.76 4.97 -7.82
N VAL A 135 16.35 5.56 -6.70
CA VAL A 135 15.32 4.98 -5.83
C VAL A 135 13.97 4.99 -6.52
N GLY A 136 13.62 6.08 -7.21
CA GLY A 136 12.40 6.15 -8.03
C GLY A 136 12.36 5.06 -9.09
N ALA A 137 13.42 4.94 -9.90
CA ALA A 137 13.52 3.93 -10.94
C ALA A 137 13.49 2.49 -10.38
N PHE A 138 14.16 2.25 -9.26
CA PHE A 138 14.12 0.98 -8.53
C PHE A 138 12.70 0.60 -8.11
N ILE A 139 11.95 1.54 -7.50
CA ILE A 139 10.57 1.30 -7.05
C ILE A 139 9.62 1.08 -8.22
N ASP A 140 9.74 1.85 -9.30
CA ASP A 140 8.92 1.67 -10.49
C ASP A 140 9.17 0.32 -11.16
N GLU A 141 10.41 -0.14 -11.17
CA GLU A 141 10.74 -1.47 -11.67
C GLU A 141 10.18 -2.59 -10.78
N LEU A 142 10.28 -2.47 -9.45
CA LEU A 142 9.65 -3.43 -8.53
C LEU A 142 8.13 -3.50 -8.72
N ARG A 143 7.48 -2.35 -8.93
CA ARG A 143 6.05 -2.30 -9.24
C ARG A 143 5.74 -3.03 -10.54
N GLY A 144 6.54 -2.81 -11.59
CA GLY A 144 6.42 -3.54 -12.86
C GLY A 144 6.62 -5.06 -12.69
N ALA A 145 7.60 -5.48 -11.88
CA ALA A 145 7.83 -6.88 -11.55
C ALA A 145 6.63 -7.48 -10.78
N GLY A 146 6.06 -6.75 -9.83
CA GLY A 146 4.86 -7.13 -9.09
C GLY A 146 3.64 -7.36 -10.00
N ILE A 147 3.45 -6.50 -11.00
CA ILE A 147 2.39 -6.68 -12.01
C ILE A 147 2.65 -7.95 -12.84
N ARG A 148 3.89 -8.20 -13.29
CA ARG A 148 4.23 -9.44 -14.01
C ARG A 148 3.97 -10.69 -13.16
N PHE A 149 4.30 -10.63 -11.87
CA PHE A 149 4.03 -11.71 -10.93
C PHE A 149 2.52 -11.96 -10.79
N LEU A 150 1.72 -10.90 -10.65
CA LEU A 150 0.25 -10.99 -10.59
C LEU A 150 -0.35 -11.63 -11.86
N LEU A 151 0.25 -11.38 -13.02
CA LEU A 151 -0.16 -11.95 -14.32
C LEU A 151 0.36 -13.37 -14.56
N GLY A 152 1.00 -14.02 -13.58
CA GLY A 152 1.53 -15.37 -13.72
C GLY A 152 2.77 -15.49 -14.61
N HIS A 153 3.39 -14.37 -14.99
CA HIS A 153 4.62 -14.35 -15.80
C HIS A 153 5.90 -14.47 -14.94
N GLY A 154 5.77 -14.69 -13.63
CA GLY A 154 6.87 -14.74 -12.65
C GLY A 154 7.26 -16.13 -12.16
N VAL A 155 7.05 -17.19 -12.96
CA VAL A 155 7.27 -18.58 -12.51
C VAL A 155 8.76 -18.96 -12.43
N SER A 156 9.68 -18.13 -12.94
CA SER A 156 11.10 -18.49 -13.03
C SER A 156 11.98 -18.04 -11.86
N GLU A 157 11.62 -16.97 -11.13
CA GLU A 157 12.42 -16.46 -10.00
C GLU A 157 11.52 -16.15 -8.78
N PRO A 158 11.90 -16.59 -7.57
CA PRO A 158 11.13 -16.30 -6.38
C PRO A 158 11.18 -14.78 -6.06
N PRO A 159 10.09 -14.17 -5.57
CA PRO A 159 10.04 -12.74 -5.21
C PRO A 159 11.17 -12.25 -4.31
N ALA A 160 11.73 -13.14 -3.47
CA ALA A 160 12.85 -12.85 -2.59
C ALA A 160 14.17 -12.55 -3.34
N ALA A 161 14.40 -13.14 -4.51
CA ALA A 161 15.59 -12.90 -5.33
C ALA A 161 15.49 -11.62 -6.17
N VAL A 162 14.26 -11.21 -6.50
CA VAL A 162 14.01 -10.07 -7.41
C VAL A 162 14.51 -8.76 -6.82
N ILE A 163 14.33 -8.53 -5.52
CA ILE A 163 14.67 -7.25 -4.89
C ILE A 163 16.19 -6.97 -4.93
N PRO A 164 17.07 -7.87 -4.44
CA PRO A 164 18.52 -7.68 -4.55
C PRO A 164 19.01 -7.52 -6.00
N ASP A 165 18.41 -8.24 -6.95
CA ASP A 165 18.81 -8.18 -8.36
C ASP A 165 18.43 -6.85 -9.01
N VAL A 166 17.23 -6.34 -8.74
CA VAL A 166 16.80 -5.02 -9.19
C VAL A 166 17.65 -3.94 -8.51
N ALA A 167 17.92 -4.05 -7.20
CA ALA A 167 18.77 -3.12 -6.46
C ALA A 167 20.16 -2.97 -7.10
N ARG A 168 20.83 -4.09 -7.41
CA ARG A 168 22.14 -4.09 -8.09
C ARG A 168 22.12 -3.35 -9.43
N ARG A 169 21.05 -3.52 -10.22
CA ARG A 169 20.91 -2.85 -11.54
C ARG A 169 20.74 -1.33 -11.43
N HIS A 170 20.22 -0.84 -10.31
CA HIS A 170 20.09 0.60 -10.03
C HIS A 170 21.26 1.17 -9.20
N GLY A 171 22.30 0.38 -8.95
CA GLY A 171 23.48 0.80 -8.19
C GLY A 171 23.20 1.00 -6.69
N LEU A 172 22.23 0.26 -6.15
CA LEU A 172 21.90 0.21 -4.73
C LEU A 172 22.59 -1.00 -4.09
N ASP A 173 22.98 -0.88 -2.82
CA ASP A 173 23.60 -1.97 -2.08
C ASP A 173 22.54 -3.06 -1.77
N PRO A 174 22.65 -4.28 -2.33
CA PRO A 174 21.69 -5.35 -2.08
C PRO A 174 21.65 -5.81 -0.61
N LEU A 175 22.73 -5.61 0.16
CA LEU A 175 22.78 -5.99 1.58
C LEU A 175 21.92 -5.09 2.46
N ALA A 176 21.53 -3.90 1.97
CA ALA A 176 20.63 -3.00 2.68
C ALA A 176 19.17 -3.49 2.73
N PHE A 177 18.87 -4.62 2.07
CA PHE A 177 17.53 -5.20 1.98
C PHE A 177 17.34 -6.46 2.84
N ASP A 178 18.41 -6.99 3.41
CA ASP A 178 18.41 -8.18 4.29
C ASP A 178 17.92 -7.88 5.70
#